data_AF-A0A6C0L971-F1
#
_entry.id   AF-A0A6C0L971-F1
#
_cell.length_a   1.000
_cell.length_b   1.000
_cell.length_c   1.000
_cell.angle_alpha   90.00
_cell.angle_beta   90.00
_cell.angle_gamma   90.00
#
_symmetry.space_group_name_H-M   'P 1'
#
loop_
_entity.id
_entity.type
_entity.pdbx_description
1 polymer ?
#
loop_
_entity_poly.entity_id
_entity_poly.type
_entity_poly.pdbx_seq_one_letter_code
_entity_poly.pdbx_strand_id
1 'polypeptide(L)'
;MSKSSSAAAAAPIVKVSDSIQLSYNAYDTDVVYTTDMINVSFKVSFGKGNDSALYKNESDLKQFNKSYEIETLETDDAESYYVITEEGPIVIKIENPDIYSRYNNNCDYALGFAVDFDEPDYLEESHITPFNIDRDGVMWSIPIQEPWKQNSSVFYQNGKAKYQWTTSRIKAMGEELTGDDKELGIEKTSENTGMMYLTFMVLSKEKEIVQEKEITRSCGMRSGGMRSGGATRGGGDSDGGVSRSITRTIGEGSVAGRVGYGNSASTSSVASTFKYAKHTKRYVIPVRIRISKDSSVSDVNCSKTLVGAENNMKRKTVTVAPFLP
;
A
#
# COMPACT_ATOMS: atom_id res chain seq x y z
N MET A 1 -24.62 37.62 33.22
CA MET A 1 -24.42 37.22 31.80
C MET A 1 -22.99 36.72 31.65
N SER A 2 -22.78 35.40 31.79
CA SER A 2 -21.47 34.79 31.58
C SER A 2 -21.25 34.56 30.09
N LYS A 3 -20.23 35.21 29.51
CA LYS A 3 -19.76 34.89 28.17
C LYS A 3 -19.05 33.54 28.22
N SER A 4 -19.68 32.50 27.66
CA SER A 4 -18.99 31.28 27.28
C SER A 4 -18.14 31.57 26.05
N SER A 5 -16.82 31.65 26.21
CA SER A 5 -15.90 31.58 25.08
C SER A 5 -15.86 30.12 24.61
N SER A 6 -16.63 29.78 23.57
CA SER A 6 -16.32 28.58 22.79
C SER A 6 -15.01 28.86 22.07
N ALA A 7 -13.92 28.22 22.49
CA ALA A 7 -12.74 28.13 21.66
C ALA A 7 -13.18 27.48 20.34
N ALA A 8 -13.05 28.21 19.23
CA ALA A 8 -13.27 27.64 17.91
C ALA A 8 -12.26 26.50 17.75
N ALA A 9 -12.75 25.28 17.51
CA ALA A 9 -11.90 24.16 17.12
C ALA A 9 -11.09 24.61 15.89
N ALA A 10 -9.77 24.41 15.94
CA ALA A 10 -8.92 24.74 14.81
C ALA A 10 -9.45 24.01 13.57
N ALA A 11 -9.57 24.72 12.45
CA ALA A 11 -9.99 24.10 11.19
C ALA A 11 -8.98 22.99 10.83
N PRO A 12 -9.45 21.81 10.41
CA PRO A 12 -8.57 20.70 10.15
C PRO A 12 -7.60 21.05 9.01
N ILE A 13 -6.33 20.69 9.18
CA ILE A 13 -5.28 20.96 8.20
C ILE A 13 -5.32 19.84 7.16
N VAL A 14 -5.47 20.24 5.90
CA VAL A 14 -5.37 19.32 4.76
C VAL A 14 -3.97 19.42 4.19
N LYS A 15 -3.22 18.31 4.20
CA LYS A 15 -1.93 18.20 3.53
C LYS A 15 -2.11 17.44 2.23
N VAL A 16 -1.42 17.91 1.18
CA VAL A 16 -1.41 17.26 -0.13
C VAL A 16 -0.02 16.70 -0.40
N SER A 17 0.06 15.42 -0.75
CA SER A 17 1.30 14.74 -1.11
C SER A 17 1.08 13.78 -2.30
N ASP A 18 2.16 13.18 -2.78
CA ASP A 18 2.14 12.10 -3.78
C ASP A 18 2.31 10.71 -3.12
N SER A 19 2.39 10.68 -1.79
CA SER A 19 2.80 9.51 -1.02
C SER A 19 2.51 9.62 0.47
N ILE A 20 2.33 8.46 1.09
CA ILE A 20 2.24 8.29 2.55
C ILE A 20 3.61 7.87 3.05
N GLN A 21 4.16 8.63 3.99
CA GLN A 21 5.43 8.32 4.67
C GLN A 21 5.12 7.59 5.96
N LEU A 22 5.68 6.40 6.14
CA LEU A 22 5.43 5.57 7.32
C LEU A 22 6.73 5.32 8.05
N SER A 23 6.70 5.58 9.36
CA SER A 23 7.78 5.27 10.28
C SER A 23 7.16 4.95 11.64
N TYR A 24 7.33 3.72 12.12
CA TYR A 24 6.74 3.29 13.39
C TYR A 24 7.64 2.30 14.11
N ASN A 25 7.49 2.26 15.43
CA ASN A 25 8.06 1.20 16.24
C ASN A 25 7.09 0.02 16.22
N ALA A 26 7.54 -1.10 15.68
CA ALA A 26 6.74 -2.29 15.53
C ALA A 26 6.73 -3.15 16.80
N TYR A 27 7.37 -2.79 17.92
CA TYR A 27 7.43 -3.68 19.08
C TYR A 27 6.12 -3.67 19.88
N ASP A 28 5.74 -4.84 20.41
CA ASP A 28 4.61 -4.93 21.35
C ASP A 28 5.04 -4.68 22.80
N THR A 29 4.63 -3.53 23.33
CA THR A 29 4.93 -3.02 24.67
C THR A 29 4.38 -3.85 25.83
N ASP A 30 3.46 -4.79 25.58
CA ASP A 30 2.89 -5.64 26.64
C ASP A 30 3.82 -6.79 27.08
N VAL A 31 4.97 -6.94 26.43
CA VAL A 31 6.04 -7.89 26.81
C VAL A 31 7.15 -7.14 27.56
N VAL A 32 7.03 -7.10 28.89
CA VAL A 32 7.82 -6.29 29.85
C VAL A 32 9.33 -6.62 29.93
N TYR A 33 9.84 -7.60 29.17
CA TYR A 33 11.18 -8.15 29.40
C TYR A 33 12.24 -7.90 28.31
N THR A 34 11.94 -7.16 27.23
CA THR A 34 13.00 -6.79 26.26
C THR A 34 12.90 -5.33 25.82
N THR A 35 14.08 -4.71 25.63
CA THR A 35 14.25 -3.34 25.11
C THR A 35 14.30 -3.32 23.58
N ASP A 36 13.64 -4.27 22.92
CA ASP A 36 13.77 -4.48 21.48
C ASP A 36 13.05 -3.38 20.71
N MET A 37 13.82 -2.56 19.99
CA MET A 37 13.29 -1.57 19.07
C MET A 37 13.41 -2.13 17.65
N ILE A 38 12.28 -2.55 17.08
CA ILE A 38 12.16 -2.81 15.65
C ILE A 38 11.49 -1.59 15.04
N ASN A 39 12.27 -0.77 14.34
CA ASN A 39 11.76 0.40 13.64
C ASN A 39 11.54 0.03 12.17
N VAL A 40 10.36 0.31 11.67
CA VAL A 40 9.97 0.06 10.28
C VAL A 40 9.76 1.40 9.61
N SER A 41 10.35 1.61 8.44
CA SER A 41 10.08 2.79 7.63
C SER A 41 9.98 2.47 6.15
N PHE A 42 9.07 3.16 5.45
CA PHE A 42 8.87 3.04 4.01
C PHE A 42 7.95 4.14 3.50
N LYS A 43 7.87 4.26 2.17
CA LYS A 43 6.96 5.18 1.48
C LYS A 43 5.96 4.38 0.64
N VAL A 44 4.69 4.77 0.67
CA VAL A 44 3.63 4.20 -0.17
C VAL A 44 3.15 5.25 -1.14
N SER A 45 3.06 4.91 -2.42
CA SER A 45 2.47 5.74 -3.47
C SER A 45 1.51 4.93 -4.33
N PHE A 46 0.57 5.63 -4.97
CA PHE A 46 -0.46 5.02 -5.81
C PHE A 46 -0.38 5.59 -7.22
N GLY A 47 -0.77 4.82 -8.22
CA GLY A 47 -0.83 5.30 -9.59
C GLY A 47 -1.77 4.49 -10.46
N LYS A 48 -1.99 4.99 -11.67
CA LYS A 48 -2.83 4.33 -12.68
C LYS A 48 -2.11 3.14 -13.29
N GLY A 49 -2.70 1.95 -13.17
CA GLY A 49 -2.23 0.75 -13.85
C GLY A 49 -2.82 0.58 -15.24
N ASN A 50 -2.21 -0.33 -15.99
CA ASN A 50 -2.77 -0.83 -17.24
C ASN A 50 -3.79 -1.95 -16.97
N ASP A 51 -4.83 -2.02 -17.79
CA ASP A 51 -5.90 -3.02 -17.62
C ASP A 51 -5.46 -4.41 -18.10
N SER A 52 -5.51 -5.39 -17.20
CA SER A 52 -5.24 -6.80 -17.49
C SER A 52 -6.14 -7.44 -18.55
N ALA A 53 -7.29 -6.84 -18.89
CA ALA A 53 -8.05 -7.24 -20.07
C ALA A 53 -7.27 -6.99 -21.38
N LEU A 54 -6.53 -5.88 -21.45
CA LEU A 54 -5.80 -5.41 -22.64
C LEU A 54 -4.32 -5.80 -22.62
N TYR A 55 -3.71 -5.81 -21.44
CA TYR A 55 -2.29 -6.08 -21.26
C TYR A 55 -2.10 -7.41 -20.53
N LYS A 56 -1.30 -8.32 -21.09
CA LYS A 56 -1.06 -9.65 -20.51
C LYS A 56 0.27 -9.78 -19.79
N ASN A 57 1.22 -8.87 -20.07
CA ASN A 57 2.52 -8.88 -19.44
C ASN A 57 2.47 -8.19 -18.08
N GLU A 58 2.91 -8.89 -17.03
CA GLU A 58 2.98 -8.38 -15.66
C GLU A 58 3.81 -7.09 -15.54
N SER A 59 4.87 -6.91 -16.35
CA SER A 59 5.67 -5.69 -16.32
C SER A 59 4.85 -4.46 -16.70
N ASP A 60 3.90 -4.61 -17.61
CA ASP A 60 3.09 -3.51 -18.12
C ASP A 60 1.99 -3.16 -17.12
N LEU A 61 1.46 -4.15 -16.40
CA LEU A 61 0.46 -3.96 -15.34
C LEU A 61 1.02 -3.20 -14.12
N LYS A 62 2.34 -3.27 -13.90
CA LYS A 62 3.03 -2.61 -12.79
C LYS A 62 3.50 -1.19 -13.09
N GLN A 63 3.40 -0.71 -14.32
CA GLN A 63 3.93 0.61 -14.68
C GLN A 63 2.91 1.72 -14.44
N PHE A 64 3.38 2.82 -13.84
CA PHE A 64 2.68 4.11 -13.84
C PHE A 64 3.70 5.25 -13.86
N ASN A 65 3.37 6.34 -14.55
CA ASN A 65 4.28 7.47 -14.78
C ASN A 65 4.03 8.65 -13.82
N LYS A 66 2.84 8.70 -13.21
CA LYS A 66 2.42 9.78 -12.33
C LYS A 66 1.75 9.19 -11.10
N SER A 67 2.23 9.58 -9.93
CA SER A 67 1.57 9.25 -8.67
C SER A 67 0.25 10.01 -8.54
N TYR A 68 -0.75 9.36 -7.98
CA TYR A 68 -1.99 10.00 -7.57
C TYR A 68 -1.75 10.96 -6.41
N GLU A 69 -2.59 12.00 -6.35
CA GLU A 69 -2.62 12.94 -5.25
C GLU A 69 -3.22 12.26 -4.01
N ILE A 70 -2.62 12.52 -2.85
CA ILE A 70 -3.09 12.04 -1.56
C ILE A 70 -3.39 13.25 -0.68
N GLU A 71 -4.64 13.39 -0.29
CA GLU A 71 -5.06 14.37 0.71
C GLU A 71 -5.05 13.70 2.08
N THR A 72 -4.32 14.28 3.02
CA THR A 72 -4.25 13.82 4.41
C THR A 72 -5.00 14.82 5.28
N LEU A 73 -6.01 14.32 5.99
CA LEU A 73 -6.74 15.06 7.00
C LEU A 73 -6.17 14.68 8.37
N GLU A 74 -5.50 15.63 9.01
CA GLU A 74 -4.97 15.44 10.36
C GLU A 74 -5.95 15.99 11.39
N THR A 75 -6.29 15.15 12.36
CA THR A 75 -7.04 15.50 13.57
C THR A 75 -6.13 15.26 14.78
N ASP A 76 -6.51 15.76 15.96
CA ASP A 76 -5.70 15.59 17.18
C ASP A 76 -5.46 14.10 17.51
N ASP A 77 -6.34 13.20 17.09
CA ASP A 77 -6.32 11.77 17.44
C ASP A 77 -6.00 10.83 16.28
N ALA A 78 -6.09 11.28 15.02
CA ALA A 78 -5.96 10.40 13.85
C ALA A 78 -5.59 11.12 12.54
N GLU A 79 -4.94 10.38 11.64
CA GLU A 79 -4.75 10.77 10.25
C GLU A 79 -5.69 9.98 9.34
N SER A 80 -6.36 10.66 8.40
CA SER A 80 -7.18 10.03 7.37
C SER A 80 -6.61 10.31 5.99
N TYR A 81 -6.43 9.27 5.18
CA TYR A 81 -5.85 9.38 3.84
C TYR A 81 -6.92 9.23 2.75
N TYR A 82 -6.94 10.17 1.82
CA TYR A 82 -7.80 10.15 0.63
C TYR A 82 -6.92 10.11 -0.62
N VAL A 83 -7.01 9.03 -1.40
CA VAL A 83 -6.26 8.92 -2.67
C VAL A 83 -7.18 9.34 -3.81
N ILE A 84 -6.76 10.36 -4.56
CA ILE A 84 -7.49 10.90 -5.71
C ILE A 84 -7.06 10.13 -6.96
N THR A 85 -7.83 9.11 -7.29
CA THR A 85 -7.57 8.17 -8.39
C THR A 85 -8.32 8.56 -9.66
N GLU A 86 -8.01 7.84 -10.74
CA GLU A 86 -8.87 7.79 -11.93
C GLU A 86 -9.69 6.48 -11.93
N GLU A 87 -10.71 6.39 -12.76
CA GLU A 87 -11.35 5.10 -13.01
C GLU A 87 -10.41 4.17 -13.77
N GLY A 88 -10.39 2.91 -13.34
CA GLY A 88 -9.55 1.86 -13.92
C GLY A 88 -8.64 1.20 -12.88
N PRO A 89 -7.62 0.46 -13.34
CA PRO A 89 -6.74 -0.26 -12.44
C PRO A 89 -5.88 0.65 -11.57
N ILE A 90 -5.72 0.27 -10.31
CA ILE A 90 -4.84 0.95 -9.36
C ILE A 90 -3.60 0.11 -9.08
N VAL A 91 -2.47 0.79 -8.99
CA VAL A 91 -1.17 0.21 -8.68
C VAL A 91 -0.61 0.88 -7.45
N ILE A 92 0.00 0.10 -6.56
CA ILE A 92 0.59 0.55 -5.30
C ILE A 92 2.09 0.27 -5.36
N LYS A 93 2.89 1.29 -5.07
CA LYS A 93 4.34 1.19 -5.00
C LYS A 93 4.79 1.43 -3.57
N ILE A 94 5.57 0.49 -3.05
CA ILE A 94 6.28 0.60 -1.78
C ILE A 94 7.75 0.88 -2.08
N GLU A 95 8.26 1.99 -1.56
CA GLU A 95 9.63 2.45 -1.79
C GLU A 95 10.43 2.44 -0.49
N ASN A 96 11.69 2.03 -0.62
CA ASN A 96 12.72 2.03 0.42
C ASN A 96 12.25 1.41 1.74
N PRO A 97 11.70 0.18 1.74
CA PRO A 97 11.38 -0.50 2.98
C PRO A 97 12.66 -0.80 3.75
N ASP A 98 12.70 -0.32 4.99
CA ASP A 98 13.77 -0.55 5.95
C ASP A 98 13.19 -1.07 7.26
N ILE A 99 13.88 -2.06 7.84
CA ILE A 99 13.55 -2.63 9.14
C ILE A 99 14.84 -2.69 9.94
N TYR A 100 14.99 -1.73 10.84
CA TYR A 100 16.12 -1.67 11.75
C TYR A 100 15.77 -2.38 13.05
N SER A 101 16.53 -3.43 13.37
CA SER A 101 16.48 -4.13 14.66
C SER A 101 17.81 -3.96 15.38
N ARG A 102 17.78 -3.44 16.61
CA ARG A 102 19.01 -3.17 17.37
C ARG A 102 19.69 -4.45 17.92
N TYR A 103 18.95 -5.56 18.08
CA TYR A 103 19.42 -6.71 18.85
C TYR A 103 19.27 -8.08 18.17
N ASN A 104 18.53 -8.19 17.06
CA ASN A 104 18.31 -9.47 16.39
C ASN A 104 18.98 -9.50 15.00
N ASN A 105 20.29 -9.77 15.01
CA ASN A 105 21.10 -9.90 13.79
C ASN A 105 21.01 -11.29 13.14
N ASN A 106 20.31 -12.24 13.77
CA ASN A 106 20.26 -13.64 13.35
C ASN A 106 19.12 -13.93 12.38
N CYS A 107 18.27 -12.93 12.10
CA CYS A 107 17.15 -13.06 11.17
C CYS A 107 17.36 -12.17 9.95
N ASP A 108 16.89 -12.64 8.80
CA ASP A 108 16.52 -11.79 7.67
C ASP A 108 15.10 -11.29 7.90
N TYR A 109 14.85 -10.04 7.54
CA TYR A 109 13.54 -9.41 7.67
C TYR A 109 12.90 -9.14 6.31
N ALA A 110 11.57 -9.13 6.28
CA ALA A 110 10.77 -8.69 5.15
C ALA A 110 9.58 -7.87 5.62
N LEU A 111 9.19 -6.86 4.83
CA LEU A 111 7.94 -6.15 5.03
C LEU A 111 6.80 -6.98 4.42
N GLY A 112 5.86 -7.41 5.26
CA GLY A 112 4.60 -8.00 4.85
C GLY A 112 3.65 -6.92 4.33
N PHE A 113 2.97 -7.16 3.21
CA PHE A 113 2.02 -6.22 2.61
C PHE A 113 0.79 -6.92 2.01
N ALA A 114 -0.40 -6.49 2.38
CA ALA A 114 -1.67 -6.94 1.78
C ALA A 114 -2.66 -5.80 1.65
N VAL A 115 -3.59 -5.93 0.70
CA VAL A 115 -4.73 -5.04 0.53
C VAL A 115 -6.02 -5.82 0.73
N ASP A 116 -6.87 -5.29 1.58
CA ASP A 116 -8.22 -5.79 1.83
C ASP A 116 -9.25 -4.69 1.57
N PHE A 117 -10.47 -5.06 1.18
CA PHE A 117 -11.55 -4.09 0.95
C PHE A 117 -12.45 -3.92 2.16
N ASP A 118 -12.35 -4.80 3.14
CA ASP A 118 -13.00 -4.68 4.44
C ASP A 118 -11.93 -4.65 5.54
N GLU A 119 -12.30 -4.16 6.73
CA GLU A 119 -11.36 -4.06 7.83
C GLU A 119 -10.93 -5.47 8.28
N PRO A 120 -9.63 -5.79 8.23
CA PRO A 120 -9.16 -7.14 8.47
C PRO A 120 -9.09 -7.44 9.98
N ASP A 121 -9.74 -8.53 10.39
CA ASP A 121 -9.73 -9.04 11.76
C ASP A 121 -8.98 -10.38 11.81
N TYR A 122 -8.14 -10.56 12.83
CA TYR A 122 -7.19 -11.66 12.94
C TYR A 122 -7.40 -12.39 14.27
N LEU A 123 -7.53 -13.71 14.22
CA LEU A 123 -7.72 -14.53 15.42
C LEU A 123 -6.53 -14.46 16.37
N GLU A 124 -5.31 -14.34 15.82
CA GLU A 124 -4.06 -14.37 16.56
C GLU A 124 -3.03 -13.43 15.91
N GLU A 125 -2.07 -12.96 16.70
CA GLU A 125 -0.98 -12.09 16.25
C GLU A 125 -0.18 -12.72 15.10
N SER A 126 0.13 -14.01 15.19
CA SER A 126 0.94 -14.70 14.18
C SER A 126 0.25 -14.96 12.85
N HIS A 127 -1.06 -14.75 12.75
CA HIS A 127 -1.77 -14.95 11.49
C HIS A 127 -1.49 -13.83 10.49
N ILE A 128 -1.14 -14.22 9.26
CA ILE A 128 -0.91 -13.32 8.12
C ILE A 128 -2.14 -13.18 7.21
N THR A 129 -3.19 -13.95 7.49
CA THR A 129 -4.48 -13.93 6.80
C THR A 129 -5.58 -13.65 7.82
N PRO A 130 -6.46 -12.66 7.58
CA PRO A 130 -7.59 -12.37 8.43
C PRO A 130 -8.63 -13.49 8.34
N PHE A 131 -9.43 -13.68 9.39
CA PHE A 131 -10.45 -14.73 9.41
C PHE A 131 -11.81 -14.26 8.89
N ASN A 132 -12.05 -12.96 8.92
CA ASN A 132 -13.34 -12.36 8.55
C ASN A 132 -13.44 -12.03 7.05
N ILE A 133 -12.37 -12.19 6.27
CA ILE A 133 -12.31 -11.82 4.84
C ILE A 133 -11.78 -13.00 4.03
N ASP A 134 -12.50 -13.34 2.97
CA ASP A 134 -11.99 -14.23 1.91
C ASP A 134 -11.10 -13.42 0.96
N ARG A 135 -9.80 -13.37 1.24
CA ARG A 135 -8.85 -12.56 0.49
C ARG A 135 -8.51 -13.21 -0.85
N ASP A 136 -8.58 -12.44 -1.94
CA ASP A 136 -8.01 -12.85 -3.22
C ASP A 136 -6.49 -12.94 -3.13
N GLY A 137 -5.96 -14.14 -2.92
CA GLY A 137 -4.52 -14.38 -2.77
C GLY A 137 -4.00 -14.23 -1.34
N VAL A 138 -2.70 -13.98 -1.22
CA VAL A 138 -1.97 -13.96 0.05
C VAL A 138 -1.17 -12.67 0.23
N MET A 139 -0.73 -12.42 1.45
CA MET A 139 0.17 -11.31 1.77
C MET A 139 1.50 -11.44 1.00
N TRP A 140 1.97 -10.32 0.44
CA TRP A 140 3.30 -10.20 -0.12
C TRP A 140 4.35 -10.16 0.98
N SER A 141 5.54 -10.70 0.70
CA SER A 141 6.74 -10.48 1.52
C SER A 141 7.75 -9.72 0.68
N ILE A 142 8.21 -8.58 1.17
CA ILE A 142 9.20 -7.71 0.52
C ILE A 142 10.50 -7.82 1.32
N PRO A 143 11.46 -8.66 0.92
CA PRO A 143 12.71 -8.81 1.64
C PRO A 143 13.44 -7.48 1.78
N ILE A 144 13.88 -7.18 2.98
CA ILE A 144 14.69 -5.99 3.25
C ILE A 144 16.08 -6.23 2.65
N GLN A 145 16.48 -5.33 1.75
CA GLN A 145 17.82 -5.35 1.16
C GLN A 145 18.75 -4.46 1.98
N GLU A 146 20.05 -4.53 1.69
CA GLU A 146 21.06 -3.71 2.37
C GLU A 146 20.68 -2.21 2.36
N PRO A 147 20.89 -1.47 3.47
CA PRO A 147 20.36 -0.11 3.66
C PRO A 147 20.73 0.91 2.58
N TRP A 148 21.84 0.71 1.88
CA TRP A 148 22.31 1.62 0.82
C TRP A 148 21.69 1.35 -0.56
N LYS A 149 20.93 0.26 -0.72
CA LYS A 149 20.32 -0.11 -1.99
C LYS A 149 18.87 0.37 -2.03
N GLN A 150 18.63 1.44 -2.79
CA GLN A 150 17.26 1.84 -3.11
C GLN A 150 16.51 0.67 -3.74
N ASN A 151 15.36 0.36 -3.18
CA ASN A 151 14.51 -0.70 -3.65
C ASN A 151 13.07 -0.19 -3.69
N SER A 152 12.33 -0.64 -4.70
CA SER A 152 10.89 -0.41 -4.76
C SER A 152 10.20 -1.65 -5.30
N SER A 153 9.00 -1.90 -4.78
CA SER A 153 8.16 -3.00 -5.25
C SER A 153 6.81 -2.43 -5.63
N VAL A 154 6.29 -2.89 -6.77
CA VAL A 154 5.05 -2.37 -7.36
C VAL A 154 4.04 -3.51 -7.50
N PHE A 155 2.83 -3.25 -7.02
CA PHE A 155 1.77 -4.23 -6.83
C PHE A 155 0.48 -3.74 -7.48
N TYR A 156 -0.21 -4.62 -8.18
CA TYR A 156 -1.53 -4.36 -8.78
C TYR A 156 -2.58 -5.37 -8.27
N GLN A 157 -2.16 -6.30 -7.41
CA GLN A 157 -2.96 -7.34 -6.79
C GLN A 157 -2.20 -7.93 -5.60
N ASN A 158 -2.88 -8.71 -4.75
CA ASN A 158 -2.23 -9.49 -3.68
C ASN A 158 -1.37 -10.63 -4.27
N GLY A 159 -0.53 -11.27 -3.46
CA GLY A 159 0.33 -12.37 -3.91
C GLY A 159 -0.50 -13.55 -4.39
N LYS A 160 -0.22 -14.09 -5.59
CA LYS A 160 -1.01 -15.16 -6.24
C LYS A 160 -2.51 -14.87 -6.40
N ALA A 161 -2.93 -13.62 -6.28
CA ALA A 161 -4.31 -13.21 -6.51
C ALA A 161 -4.73 -13.42 -7.97
N LYS A 162 -6.04 -13.55 -8.19
CA LYS A 162 -6.65 -13.75 -9.52
C LYS A 162 -7.08 -12.44 -10.17
N TYR A 163 -7.33 -11.39 -9.39
CA TYR A 163 -7.94 -10.14 -9.85
C TYR A 163 -7.06 -8.94 -9.52
N GLN A 164 -6.94 -8.05 -10.51
CA GLN A 164 -6.29 -6.75 -10.34
C GLN A 164 -7.15 -5.84 -9.45
N TRP A 165 -6.53 -4.98 -8.65
CA TRP A 165 -7.25 -3.94 -7.93
C TRP A 165 -7.66 -2.81 -8.88
N THR A 166 -8.83 -2.25 -8.67
CA THR A 166 -9.38 -1.19 -9.52
C THR A 166 -10.26 -0.23 -8.76
N THR A 167 -10.45 0.95 -9.32
CA THR A 167 -11.25 2.04 -8.78
C THR A 167 -12.29 2.47 -9.81
N SER A 168 -13.47 2.87 -9.35
CA SER A 168 -14.59 3.31 -10.19
C SER A 168 -15.44 4.30 -9.41
N ARG A 169 -16.20 5.17 -10.09
CA ARG A 169 -17.16 6.04 -9.39
C ARG A 169 -18.23 5.21 -8.72
N ILE A 170 -18.73 5.71 -7.59
CA ILE A 170 -19.94 5.19 -6.97
C ILE A 170 -21.17 5.56 -7.81
N LYS A 171 -22.24 4.76 -7.68
CA LYS A 171 -23.56 5.22 -8.15
C LYS A 171 -24.01 6.43 -7.34
N ALA A 172 -24.81 7.30 -7.97
CA ALA A 172 -25.26 8.51 -7.32
C ALA A 172 -26.09 8.19 -6.06
N MET A 173 -25.95 9.03 -5.03
CA MET A 173 -26.76 8.92 -3.81
C MET A 173 -28.25 8.98 -4.16
N GLY A 174 -29.01 7.93 -3.83
CA GLY A 174 -30.44 7.81 -4.12
C GLY A 174 -30.79 6.89 -5.30
N GLU A 175 -29.80 6.41 -6.06
CA GLU A 175 -30.04 5.36 -7.06
C GLU A 175 -30.16 3.98 -6.37
N GLU A 176 -31.23 3.26 -6.71
CA GLU A 176 -31.41 1.88 -6.27
C GLU A 176 -30.48 0.94 -7.06
N LEU A 177 -29.84 0.02 -6.34
CA LEU A 177 -29.06 -1.03 -6.99
C LEU A 177 -30.03 -2.02 -7.66
N THR A 178 -29.82 -2.23 -8.94
CA THR A 178 -30.50 -3.29 -9.69
C THR A 178 -30.07 -4.68 -9.17
N GLY A 179 -30.80 -5.73 -9.55
CA GLY A 179 -30.39 -7.10 -9.24
C GLY A 179 -29.00 -7.42 -9.79
N ASP A 180 -28.74 -6.98 -11.03
CA ASP A 180 -27.44 -7.10 -11.68
C ASP A 180 -26.32 -6.40 -10.91
N ASP A 181 -26.55 -5.18 -10.43
CA ASP A 181 -25.55 -4.46 -9.64
C ASP A 181 -25.13 -5.25 -8.40
N LYS A 182 -26.10 -5.83 -7.69
CA LYS A 182 -25.84 -6.63 -6.49
C LYS A 182 -25.07 -7.90 -6.82
N GLU A 183 -25.44 -8.59 -7.89
CA GLU A 183 -24.73 -9.79 -8.38
C GLU A 183 -23.29 -9.50 -8.81
N LEU A 184 -23.03 -8.29 -9.29
CA LEU A 184 -21.70 -7.82 -9.69
C LEU A 184 -20.90 -7.23 -8.51
N GLY A 185 -21.46 -7.23 -7.30
CA GLY A 185 -20.80 -6.68 -6.10
C GLY A 185 -20.62 -5.17 -6.15
N ILE A 186 -21.57 -4.45 -6.77
CA ILE A 186 -21.63 -2.99 -6.74
C ILE A 186 -22.26 -2.57 -5.40
N GLU A 187 -21.57 -1.70 -4.67
CA GLU A 187 -22.05 -1.19 -3.39
C GLU A 187 -22.85 0.11 -3.54
N LYS A 188 -23.81 0.32 -2.64
CA LYS A 188 -24.39 1.65 -2.41
C LYS A 188 -23.41 2.48 -1.60
N THR A 189 -23.45 3.78 -1.82
CA THR A 189 -22.72 4.76 -1.01
C THR A 189 -23.08 4.63 0.47
N SER A 190 -22.06 4.41 1.28
CA SER A 190 -22.09 4.27 2.73
C SER A 190 -20.82 4.89 3.33
N GLU A 191 -20.73 4.95 4.65
CA GLU A 191 -19.53 5.43 5.34
C GLU A 191 -18.30 4.60 5.00
N ASN A 192 -18.41 3.31 4.68
CA ASN A 192 -17.28 2.45 4.35
C ASN A 192 -17.03 2.31 2.84
N THR A 193 -17.84 2.97 2.00
CA THR A 193 -17.65 2.90 0.55
C THR A 193 -16.34 3.54 0.13
N GLY A 194 -15.60 2.84 -0.73
CA GLY A 194 -14.29 3.28 -1.22
C GLY A 194 -13.17 3.10 -0.22
N MET A 195 -13.39 2.43 0.90
CA MET A 195 -12.32 2.08 1.83
C MET A 195 -11.51 0.89 1.31
N MET A 196 -10.20 1.04 1.34
CA MET A 196 -9.23 -0.06 1.24
C MET A 196 -8.34 -0.03 2.47
N TYR A 197 -7.93 -1.20 2.94
CA TYR A 197 -7.12 -1.36 4.13
C TYR A 197 -5.76 -1.90 3.71
N LEU A 198 -4.71 -1.10 3.92
CA LEU A 198 -3.33 -1.53 3.71
C LEU A 198 -2.81 -2.17 4.99
N THR A 199 -2.54 -3.47 4.95
CA THR A 199 -1.97 -4.19 6.09
C THR A 199 -0.47 -4.34 5.93
N PHE A 200 0.28 -3.95 6.96
CA PHE A 200 1.72 -4.14 7.08
C PHE A 200 2.08 -4.99 8.30
N MET A 201 3.04 -5.90 8.13
CA MET A 201 3.56 -6.75 9.20
C MET A 201 5.07 -6.88 9.07
N VAL A 202 5.78 -7.08 10.18
CA VAL A 202 7.18 -7.51 10.14
C VAL A 202 7.20 -9.02 9.97
N LEU A 203 7.89 -9.49 8.94
CA LEU A 203 8.14 -10.90 8.73
C LEU A 203 9.63 -11.18 8.93
N SER A 204 9.96 -12.38 9.43
CA SER A 204 11.33 -12.81 9.64
C SER A 204 11.56 -14.25 9.15
N LYS A 205 12.82 -14.54 8.83
CA LYS A 205 13.35 -15.87 8.57
C LYS A 205 14.70 -15.97 9.27
N GLU A 206 15.00 -17.08 9.93
CA GLU A 206 16.34 -17.31 10.48
C GLU A 206 17.38 -17.35 9.36
N LYS A 207 18.51 -16.67 9.58
CA LYS A 207 19.64 -16.72 8.64
C LYS A 207 20.19 -18.14 8.61
N GLU A 208 20.46 -18.64 7.42
CA GLU A 208 21.23 -19.87 7.28
C GLU A 208 22.64 -19.62 7.83
N ILE A 209 23.04 -20.37 8.85
CA ILE A 209 24.41 -20.34 9.36
C ILE A 209 25.29 -20.95 8.28
N VAL A 210 25.81 -20.12 7.39
CA VAL A 210 26.92 -20.51 6.54
C VAL A 210 28.10 -20.69 7.48
N GLN A 211 28.50 -21.93 7.77
CA GLN A 211 29.81 -22.19 8.36
C GLN A 211 30.83 -21.57 7.42
N GLU A 212 31.36 -20.42 7.80
CA GLU A 212 32.48 -19.81 7.10
C GLU A 212 33.61 -20.84 7.10
N LYS A 213 33.85 -21.45 5.93
CA LYS A 213 35.12 -22.13 5.67
C LYS A 213 36.20 -21.11 5.96
N GLU A 214 37.02 -21.37 6.97
CA GLU A 214 38.17 -20.56 7.36
C GLU A 214 38.90 -20.04 6.11
N ILE A 215 38.68 -18.77 5.77
CA ILE A 215 39.59 -18.05 4.88
C ILE A 215 40.70 -17.56 5.80
N THR A 216 41.77 -18.33 5.83
CA THR A 216 43.04 -17.98 6.49
C THR A 216 43.48 -16.59 6.00
N ARG A 217 43.32 -15.58 6.85
CA ARG A 217 43.84 -14.23 6.62
C ARG A 217 45.36 -14.26 6.78
N SER A 218 46.10 -14.18 5.67
CA SER A 218 47.52 -13.82 5.74
C SER A 218 47.67 -12.31 5.81
N CYS A 219 48.27 -11.87 6.92
CA CYS A 219 48.74 -10.52 7.21
C CYS A 219 49.72 -9.98 6.16
N GLY A 220 49.52 -8.73 5.75
CA GLY A 220 50.48 -7.95 4.98
C GLY A 220 50.47 -6.50 5.45
N MET A 221 51.20 -6.21 6.53
CA MET A 221 51.58 -4.84 6.89
C MET A 221 52.47 -4.26 5.80
N ARG A 222 52.17 -3.05 5.31
CA ARG A 222 53.20 -2.05 5.00
C ARG A 222 52.64 -0.62 5.09
N SER A 223 53.46 0.20 5.71
CA SER A 223 53.24 1.55 6.22
C SER A 223 53.59 2.62 5.18
N GLY A 224 53.00 3.81 5.35
CA GLY A 224 53.41 5.09 4.76
C GLY A 224 52.17 5.82 4.24
N GLY A 225 51.78 7.02 4.65
CA GLY A 225 52.53 8.12 5.22
C GLY A 225 52.17 9.39 4.43
N MET A 226 51.81 10.46 5.15
CA MET A 226 51.67 11.86 4.73
C MET A 226 50.30 12.46 4.36
N ARG A 227 50.19 13.69 4.88
CA ARG A 227 49.10 14.66 4.93
C ARG A 227 49.05 15.53 3.67
N SER A 228 47.87 16.00 3.29
CA SER A 228 47.55 17.36 2.79
C SER A 228 46.06 17.32 2.39
N GLY A 229 45.15 18.11 2.94
CA GLY A 229 45.05 19.55 2.67
C GLY A 229 44.17 19.76 1.43
N GLY A 230 42.87 19.98 1.63
CA GLY A 230 41.92 20.21 0.55
C GLY A 230 40.50 20.40 1.07
N ALA A 231 40.20 21.60 1.55
CA ALA A 231 38.84 22.05 1.82
C ALA A 231 38.14 22.33 0.48
N THR A 232 37.01 21.69 0.24
CA THR A 232 36.09 22.10 -0.83
C THR A 232 34.73 22.36 -0.22
N ARG A 233 34.43 23.65 -0.02
CA ARG A 233 33.10 24.18 0.17
C ARG A 233 32.29 23.88 -1.10
N GLY A 234 31.25 23.07 -0.97
CA GLY A 234 30.21 22.90 -1.97
C GLY A 234 28.87 23.08 -1.28
N GLY A 235 28.43 24.33 -1.17
CA GLY A 235 27.02 24.64 -0.93
C GLY A 235 26.26 24.28 -2.20
N GLY A 236 25.18 23.53 -2.04
CA GLY A 236 24.28 23.12 -3.11
C GLY A 236 22.97 22.66 -2.49
N ASP A 237 21.99 23.55 -2.54
CA ASP A 237 20.56 23.31 -2.69
C ASP A 237 19.94 22.22 -1.81
N SER A 238 19.66 22.60 -0.56
CA SER A 238 18.44 22.13 0.10
C SER A 238 17.32 23.10 -0.28
N ASP A 239 16.79 22.94 -1.50
CA ASP A 239 15.43 23.37 -1.79
C ASP A 239 14.51 22.39 -1.04
N GLY A 240 14.41 22.64 0.27
CA GLY A 240 13.36 22.08 1.10
C GLY A 240 12.06 22.57 0.51
N GLY A 241 11.44 21.71 -0.31
CA GLY A 241 10.13 21.93 -0.88
C GLY A 241 9.18 22.30 0.24
N VAL A 242 8.97 23.61 0.38
CA VAL A 242 7.94 24.19 1.23
C VAL A 242 6.64 23.64 0.67
N SER A 243 6.07 22.65 1.37
CA SER A 243 4.70 22.24 1.15
C SER A 243 3.84 23.48 1.38
N ARG A 244 3.52 24.18 0.28
CA ARG A 244 2.67 25.35 0.32
C ARG A 244 1.33 24.82 0.79
N SER A 245 0.97 25.15 2.02
CA SER A 245 -0.36 24.91 2.58
C SER A 245 -1.37 25.59 1.67
N ILE A 246 -1.88 24.86 0.67
CA ILE A 246 -3.06 25.27 -0.07
C ILE A 246 -4.22 24.95 0.87
N THR A 247 -4.96 25.96 1.30
CA THR A 247 -6.22 25.77 2.01
C THR A 247 -7.24 25.18 1.02
N ARG A 248 -7.15 23.87 0.77
CA ARG A 248 -8.08 23.10 -0.04
C ARG A 248 -9.08 22.41 0.85
N THR A 249 -10.31 22.29 0.37
CA THR A 249 -11.29 21.42 1.01
C THR A 249 -11.02 19.98 0.57
N ILE A 250 -11.07 19.01 1.50
CA ILE A 250 -10.97 17.58 1.14
C ILE A 250 -11.93 17.26 0.00
N GLY A 251 -11.40 16.64 -1.04
CA GLY A 251 -12.16 16.19 -2.19
C GLY A 251 -12.52 17.29 -3.18
N GLU A 252 -11.95 18.50 -3.06
CA GLU A 252 -12.09 19.54 -4.07
C GLU A 252 -11.52 19.04 -5.41
N GLY A 253 -12.38 18.93 -6.43
CA GLY A 253 -11.99 18.37 -7.73
C GLY A 253 -12.16 16.86 -7.88
N SER A 254 -12.71 16.17 -6.87
CA SER A 254 -13.01 14.73 -6.94
C SER A 254 -14.43 14.40 -6.48
N VAL A 255 -14.88 13.19 -6.81
CA VAL A 255 -16.14 12.59 -6.37
C VAL A 255 -15.85 11.32 -5.58
N ALA A 256 -16.84 10.81 -4.86
CA ALA A 256 -16.68 9.54 -4.16
C ALA A 256 -16.39 8.40 -5.16
N GLY A 257 -15.50 7.50 -4.74
CA GLY A 257 -15.12 6.32 -5.49
C GLY A 257 -15.41 5.06 -4.69
N ARG A 258 -15.39 3.94 -5.41
CA ARG A 258 -15.30 2.59 -4.87
C ARG A 258 -13.98 1.97 -5.32
N VAL A 259 -13.58 0.94 -4.59
CA VAL A 259 -12.39 0.13 -4.86
C VAL A 259 -12.80 -1.33 -4.80
N GLY A 260 -12.19 -2.15 -5.66
CA GLY A 260 -12.62 -3.54 -5.77
C GLY A 260 -11.71 -4.39 -6.67
N TYR A 261 -12.17 -5.60 -6.89
CA TYR A 261 -11.61 -6.56 -7.83
C TYR A 261 -12.02 -6.21 -9.26
N GLY A 262 -11.03 -6.16 -10.14
CA GLY A 262 -11.16 -5.85 -11.55
C GLY A 262 -11.06 -7.07 -12.44
N ASN A 263 -10.43 -6.89 -13.61
CA ASN A 263 -10.22 -7.98 -14.55
C ASN A 263 -9.20 -8.99 -14.00
N SER A 264 -9.28 -10.22 -14.50
CA SER A 264 -8.37 -11.26 -14.07
C SER A 264 -6.94 -10.98 -14.55
N ALA A 265 -6.00 -11.11 -13.62
CA ALA A 265 -4.59 -10.94 -13.87
C ALA A 265 -3.78 -12.09 -13.22
N SER A 266 -2.57 -12.29 -13.72
CA SER A 266 -1.64 -13.31 -13.22
C SER A 266 -0.38 -12.65 -12.72
N THR A 267 0.24 -13.19 -11.68
CA THR A 267 1.54 -12.76 -11.18
C THR A 267 2.53 -13.93 -11.20
N SER A 268 3.80 -13.63 -11.47
CA SER A 268 4.94 -14.55 -11.35
C SER A 268 5.43 -14.76 -9.91
N SER A 269 4.67 -14.28 -8.90
CA SER A 269 5.03 -14.40 -7.49
C SER A 269 5.29 -15.85 -7.04
N VAL A 270 6.32 -16.03 -6.23
CA VAL A 270 6.65 -17.31 -5.59
C VAL A 270 6.17 -17.34 -4.13
N ALA A 271 6.01 -18.53 -3.56
CA ALA A 271 5.65 -18.67 -2.15
C ALA A 271 6.77 -18.11 -1.26
N SER A 272 6.40 -17.27 -0.29
CA SER A 272 7.34 -16.74 0.69
C SER A 272 7.76 -17.80 1.70
N THR A 273 9.00 -17.71 2.15
CA THR A 273 9.53 -18.52 3.27
C THR A 273 9.59 -17.74 4.58
N PHE A 274 9.32 -16.44 4.55
CA PHE A 274 9.25 -15.60 5.74
C PHE A 274 7.98 -15.92 6.54
N LYS A 275 8.09 -15.84 7.86
CA LYS A 275 6.97 -16.01 8.79
C LYS A 275 6.77 -14.72 9.58
N TYR A 276 5.63 -14.59 10.23
CA TYR A 276 5.39 -13.45 11.14
C TYR A 276 6.50 -13.34 12.20
N ALA A 277 7.06 -12.14 12.37
CA ALA A 277 8.06 -11.88 13.38
C ALA A 277 7.39 -11.74 14.76
N LYS A 278 7.80 -12.59 15.70
CA LYS A 278 7.28 -12.57 17.07
C LYS A 278 7.50 -11.20 17.73
N HIS A 279 6.59 -10.84 18.65
CA HIS A 279 6.66 -9.59 19.43
C HIS A 279 6.64 -8.33 18.57
N THR A 280 6.00 -8.41 17.40
CA THR A 280 5.78 -7.23 16.55
C THR A 280 4.29 -6.90 16.47
N LYS A 281 3.95 -5.64 16.22
CA LYS A 281 2.60 -5.15 15.98
C LYS A 281 2.34 -5.10 14.49
N ARG A 282 1.12 -5.46 14.12
CA ARG A 282 0.57 -5.24 12.80
C ARG A 282 0.13 -3.78 12.68
N TYR A 283 0.30 -3.20 11.50
CA TYR A 283 -0.17 -1.86 11.20
C TYR A 283 -1.19 -1.91 10.06
N VAL A 284 -2.41 -1.41 10.31
CA VAL A 284 -3.49 -1.38 9.31
C VAL A 284 -3.83 0.08 9.04
N ILE A 285 -3.72 0.48 7.78
CA ILE A 285 -3.99 1.86 7.36
C ILE A 285 -5.27 1.88 6.53
N PRO A 286 -6.34 2.51 7.02
CA PRO A 286 -7.51 2.79 6.21
C PRO A 286 -7.20 3.91 5.22
N VAL A 287 -7.45 3.64 3.94
CA VAL A 287 -7.31 4.61 2.85
C VAL A 287 -8.63 4.71 2.11
N ARG A 288 -9.13 5.92 1.89
CA ARG A 288 -10.35 6.15 1.13
C ARG A 288 -10.03 6.54 -0.31
N ILE A 289 -10.69 5.89 -1.25
CA ILE A 289 -10.60 6.21 -2.68
C ILE A 289 -11.62 7.28 -3.05
N ARG A 290 -11.13 8.27 -3.80
CA ARG A 290 -11.95 9.23 -4.53
C ARG A 290 -11.58 9.18 -6.02
N ILE A 291 -12.50 9.56 -6.89
CA ILE A 291 -12.26 9.63 -8.34
C ILE A 291 -12.15 11.09 -8.76
N SER A 292 -11.10 11.46 -9.48
CA SER A 292 -10.98 12.77 -10.09
C SER A 292 -12.21 13.09 -10.96
N LYS A 293 -12.72 14.33 -10.89
CA LYS A 293 -13.81 14.79 -11.76
C LYS A 293 -13.41 14.75 -13.24
N ASP A 294 -12.12 14.93 -13.52
CA ASP A 294 -11.54 14.90 -14.86
C ASP A 294 -11.25 13.47 -15.36
N SER A 295 -11.45 12.45 -14.51
CA SER A 295 -11.30 11.06 -14.93
C SER A 295 -12.27 10.71 -16.05
N SER A 296 -11.73 10.09 -17.11
CA SER A 296 -12.54 9.39 -18.11
C SER A 296 -13.38 8.30 -17.45
N VAL A 297 -14.60 8.11 -17.94
CA VAL A 297 -15.44 6.96 -17.56
C VAL A 297 -14.83 5.69 -18.12
N SER A 298 -14.80 4.63 -17.32
CA SER A 298 -14.22 3.35 -17.66
C SER A 298 -15.20 2.22 -17.38
N ASP A 299 -15.37 1.30 -18.33
CA ASP A 299 -16.17 0.08 -18.15
C ASP A 299 -15.39 -1.05 -17.45
N VAL A 300 -14.34 -0.68 -16.72
CA VAL A 300 -13.53 -1.64 -15.97
C VAL A 300 -14.34 -2.19 -14.81
N ASN A 301 -14.28 -3.51 -14.64
CA ASN A 301 -14.96 -4.20 -13.55
C ASN A 301 -14.45 -3.64 -12.23
N CYS A 302 -15.33 -3.37 -11.27
CA CYS A 302 -14.95 -2.93 -9.92
C CYS A 302 -15.91 -3.55 -8.92
N SER A 303 -15.64 -4.80 -8.56
CA SER A 303 -16.49 -5.58 -7.65
C SER A 303 -15.93 -5.57 -6.24
N LYS A 304 -16.76 -5.27 -5.25
CA LYS A 304 -16.36 -5.37 -3.84
C LYS A 304 -16.03 -6.80 -3.42
N THR A 305 -16.71 -7.79 -4.01
CA THR A 305 -16.65 -9.19 -3.57
C THR A 305 -16.02 -10.09 -4.63
N LEU A 306 -15.37 -11.17 -4.18
CA LEU A 306 -14.81 -12.18 -5.08
C LEU A 306 -15.89 -12.83 -5.95
N VAL A 307 -17.06 -13.13 -5.37
CA VAL A 307 -18.20 -13.71 -6.10
C VAL A 307 -18.68 -12.75 -7.19
N GLY A 308 -18.78 -11.46 -6.87
CA GLY A 308 -19.16 -10.44 -7.86
C GLY A 308 -18.13 -10.31 -8.98
N ALA A 309 -16.83 -10.38 -8.67
CA ALA A 309 -15.76 -10.39 -9.66
C ALA A 309 -15.86 -11.61 -10.59
N GLU A 310 -16.10 -12.80 -10.03
CA GLU A 310 -16.31 -14.03 -10.78
C GLU A 310 -17.51 -13.95 -11.73
N ASN A 311 -18.66 -13.47 -11.23
CA ASN A 311 -19.86 -13.25 -12.03
C ASN A 311 -19.60 -12.29 -13.19
N ASN A 312 -18.85 -11.21 -12.93
CA ASN A 312 -18.50 -10.23 -13.94
C ASN A 312 -17.64 -10.84 -15.06
N MET A 313 -16.68 -11.70 -14.69
CA MET A 313 -15.87 -12.44 -15.67
C MET A 313 -16.70 -13.43 -16.50
N LYS A 314 -17.64 -14.15 -15.87
CA LYS A 314 -18.54 -15.07 -16.60
C LYS A 314 -19.38 -14.31 -17.64
N ARG A 315 -19.94 -13.15 -17.27
CA ARG A 315 -20.74 -12.34 -18.21
C ARG A 315 -19.94 -11.87 -19.43
N LYS A 316 -18.66 -11.51 -19.26
CA LYS A 316 -17.77 -11.14 -20.39
C LYS A 316 -17.50 -12.29 -21.37
N THR A 317 -17.56 -13.54 -20.93
CA THR A 317 -17.35 -14.70 -21.81
C THR A 317 -18.56 -15.05 -22.70
N VAL A 318 -19.75 -14.53 -22.40
CA VAL A 318 -21.01 -14.92 -23.10
C VAL A 318 -21.30 -14.06 -24.34
N THR A 319 -20.49 -13.03 -24.64
CA THR A 319 -20.84 -12.00 -25.63
C THR A 319 -20.17 -12.16 -27.01
N VAL A 320 -20.16 -13.36 -27.58
CA VAL A 320 -19.88 -13.55 -29.02
C VAL A 320 -20.97 -14.40 -29.63
N ALA A 321 -22.03 -13.76 -30.13
CA ALA A 321 -22.92 -14.39 -31.08
C ALA A 321 -22.20 -14.40 -32.45
N PRO A 322 -21.95 -15.57 -33.07
CA PRO A 322 -21.39 -15.61 -34.41
C PRO A 322 -22.34 -14.88 -35.38
N PHE A 323 -21.76 -14.26 -36.40
CA PHE A 323 -22.54 -13.75 -37.53
C PHE A 323 -23.28 -14.94 -38.16
N LEU A 324 -24.60 -14.90 -38.16
CA LEU A 324 -25.41 -15.86 -38.90
C LEU A 324 -25.41 -15.43 -40.38
N PRO A 325 -25.30 -16.39 -41.32
CA PRO A 325 -24.92 -16.14 -42.72
C PRO A 325 -25.84 -15.21 -43.50
#